data_AF-Q23TW1-F1
#
_entry.id   AF-Q23TW1-F1
#
_cell.length_a   1.000
_cell.length_b   1.000
_cell.length_c   1.000
_cell.angle_alpha   90.00
_cell.angle_beta   90.00
_cell.angle_gamma   90.00
#
_symmetry.space_group_name_H-M   'P 1'
#
loop_
_entity.id
_entity.type
_entity.pdbx_description
1 polymer ?
#
loop_
_entity_poly.entity_id
_entity_poly.type
_entity_poly.pdbx_seq_one_letter_code
_entity_poly.pdbx_strand_id
1 'polypeptide(L)'
;MTQECLQCSAYCQSCFNQSENSCIDCKQPYFKSSLNSSTCVQSCQNGEIYLKNKQCIKCNVQGCKLCDQNQICLKCEANLSLDISLNECIIKNNICKQQQFISAPFTQNECFNSCPSSYYQNFQTQICEKMLQCIQIDNSLMSLEDRVLQIEYISNNQYLVRANQCNFALVNQDWNIINLQILQNQQDYKSQYMVAGQEQFQKSFIIRQYGGCTAGNTLILMNFTNLQTLFIQTEEGQNQSANKQQNNF
;
A
#
# COMPACT_ATOMS: atom_id res chain seq x y z
N MET A 1 24.11 30.40 -6.65
CA MET A 1 23.62 29.47 -7.69
C MET A 1 22.18 29.83 -7.95
N THR A 2 21.86 30.32 -9.15
CA THR A 2 20.47 30.61 -9.54
C THR A 2 19.80 29.29 -9.92
N GLN A 3 18.82 28.88 -9.13
CA GLN A 3 18.05 27.67 -9.40
C GLN A 3 17.05 28.03 -10.50
N GLU A 4 17.35 27.64 -11.73
CA GLU A 4 16.46 27.86 -12.87
C GLU A 4 15.31 26.85 -12.80
N CYS A 5 14.07 27.33 -12.89
CA CYS A 5 12.91 26.46 -12.97
C CYS A 5 12.80 25.90 -14.39
N LEU A 6 12.73 24.57 -14.52
CA LEU A 6 12.40 23.94 -15.79
C LEU A 6 10.94 24.25 -16.16
N GLN A 7 10.71 24.53 -17.45
CA GLN A 7 9.37 24.71 -17.97
C GLN A 7 8.66 23.35 -18.05
N CYS A 8 7.45 23.24 -17.51
CA CYS A 8 6.67 22.02 -17.62
C CYS A 8 6.25 21.75 -19.08
N SER A 9 6.07 20.47 -19.42
CA SER A 9 5.54 20.10 -20.74
C SER A 9 4.20 20.77 -21.02
N ALA A 10 3.85 20.88 -22.31
CA ALA A 10 2.63 21.55 -22.75
C ALA A 10 1.36 20.98 -22.11
N TYR A 11 1.36 19.68 -21.77
CA TYR A 11 0.22 18.93 -21.24
C TYR A 11 0.06 19.02 -19.72
N CYS A 12 1.05 19.60 -19.04
CA CYS A 12 1.12 19.62 -17.58
C CYS A 12 0.81 21.01 -17.04
N GLN A 13 -0.07 21.04 -16.03
CA GLN A 13 -0.44 22.27 -15.33
C GLN A 13 0.62 22.65 -14.30
N SER A 14 1.19 21.65 -13.64
CA SER A 14 2.26 21.75 -12.65
C SER A 14 3.19 20.54 -12.79
N CYS A 15 4.48 20.73 -12.51
CA CYS A 15 5.49 19.67 -12.58
C CYS A 15 6.58 19.86 -11.51
N PHE A 16 7.27 18.77 -11.17
CA PHE A 16 8.48 18.83 -10.35
C PHE A 16 9.65 19.42 -11.15
N ASN A 17 10.55 20.13 -10.49
CA ASN A 17 11.79 20.64 -11.10
C ASN A 17 12.85 19.52 -11.26
N GLN A 18 12.43 18.39 -11.84
CA GLN A 18 13.25 17.21 -12.11
C GLN A 18 13.32 16.92 -13.62
N SER A 19 12.19 17.05 -14.32
CA SER A 19 12.10 16.95 -15.77
C SER A 19 10.80 17.61 -16.27
N GLU A 20 10.74 17.98 -17.55
CA GLU A 20 9.53 18.56 -18.17
C GLU A 20 8.31 17.62 -18.12
N ASN A 21 8.57 16.31 -17.96
CA ASN A 21 7.58 15.23 -17.90
C ASN A 21 7.30 14.74 -16.48
N SER A 22 7.77 15.43 -15.44
CA SER A 22 7.51 15.07 -14.04
C SER A 22 6.23 15.72 -13.52
N CYS A 23 5.09 15.40 -14.13
CA CYS A 23 3.87 16.18 -13.93
C CYS A 23 3.13 15.84 -12.64
N ILE A 24 2.76 16.88 -11.91
CA ILE A 24 1.96 16.78 -10.69
C ILE A 24 0.49 16.75 -11.11
N ASP A 25 0.05 17.77 -11.86
CA ASP A 25 -1.30 17.93 -12.40
C ASP A 25 -1.32 18.05 -13.92
N CYS A 26 -2.35 17.49 -14.55
CA CYS A 26 -2.56 17.55 -16.00
C CYS A 26 -3.51 18.68 -16.40
N LYS A 27 -3.17 19.42 -17.47
CA LYS A 27 -4.09 20.40 -18.07
C LYS A 27 -5.29 19.70 -18.68
N GLN A 28 -6.43 20.37 -18.76
CA GLN A 28 -7.56 19.85 -19.53
C GLN A 28 -7.24 19.84 -21.03
N PRO A 29 -7.63 18.79 -21.79
CA PRO A 29 -8.45 17.63 -21.39
C PRO A 29 -7.63 16.36 -21.02
N TYR A 30 -6.38 16.49 -20.56
CA TYR A 30 -5.47 15.37 -20.29
C TYR A 30 -5.66 14.76 -18.89
N PHE A 31 -5.24 13.51 -18.74
CA PHE A 31 -5.42 12.67 -17.55
C PHE A 31 -4.09 12.10 -17.07
N LYS A 32 -3.98 11.85 -15.76
CA LYS A 32 -2.78 11.23 -15.17
C LYS A 32 -2.83 9.72 -15.34
N SER A 33 -1.78 9.12 -15.91
CA SER A 33 -1.66 7.65 -16.01
C SER A 33 -1.26 7.03 -14.67
N SER A 34 -1.80 5.85 -14.35
CA SER A 34 -1.35 5.01 -13.22
C SER A 34 -0.10 4.19 -13.56
N LEU A 35 0.09 3.86 -14.84
CA LEU A 35 1.27 3.13 -15.32
C LEU A 35 2.53 4.00 -15.32
N ASN A 36 2.36 5.30 -15.50
CA ASN A 36 3.42 6.28 -15.37
C ASN A 36 2.85 7.55 -14.73
N SER A 37 2.97 7.62 -13.41
CA SER A 37 2.39 8.70 -12.59
C SER A 37 2.95 10.08 -12.88
N SER A 38 3.97 10.19 -13.73
CA SER A 38 4.55 11.47 -14.14
C SER A 38 3.97 11.97 -15.46
N THR A 39 3.31 11.13 -16.26
CA THR A 39 2.86 11.51 -17.61
C THR A 39 1.36 11.79 -17.70
N CYS A 40 1.04 12.85 -18.45
CA CYS A 40 -0.33 13.22 -18.82
C CYS A 40 -0.68 12.63 -20.19
N VAL A 41 -1.80 11.92 -20.27
CA VAL A 41 -2.27 11.22 -21.47
C VAL A 41 -3.64 11.74 -21.90
N GLN A 42 -3.91 11.74 -23.21
CA GLN A 42 -5.19 12.19 -23.75
C GLN A 42 -6.31 11.16 -23.58
N SER A 43 -5.93 9.88 -23.43
CA SER A 43 -6.82 8.77 -23.12
C SER A 43 -6.07 7.76 -22.25
N CYS A 44 -6.80 7.04 -21.39
CA CYS A 44 -6.22 5.97 -20.59
C CYS A 44 -5.64 4.87 -21.48
N GLN A 45 -4.50 4.31 -21.06
CA GLN A 45 -3.79 3.30 -21.82
C GLN A 45 -4.46 1.92 -21.67
N ASN A 46 -3.99 0.93 -22.43
CA ASN A 46 -4.45 -0.45 -22.24
C ASN A 46 -4.22 -0.89 -20.79
N GLY A 47 -5.24 -1.54 -20.21
CA GLY A 47 -5.23 -1.92 -18.81
C GLY A 47 -5.51 -0.77 -17.85
N GLU A 48 -5.97 0.38 -18.34
CA GLU A 48 -6.43 1.50 -17.51
C GLU A 48 -7.85 1.93 -17.87
N ILE A 49 -8.57 2.49 -16.90
CA ILE A 49 -9.88 3.11 -17.09
C ILE A 49 -9.89 4.53 -16.54
N TYR A 50 -10.70 5.37 -17.19
CA TYR A 50 -10.95 6.72 -16.72
C TYR A 50 -11.97 6.69 -15.58
N LEU A 51 -11.58 7.21 -14.41
CA LEU A 51 -12.52 7.59 -13.36
C LEU A 51 -12.79 9.09 -13.39
N LYS A 52 -13.99 9.50 -12.97
CA LYS A 52 -14.46 10.90 -13.00
C LYS A 52 -13.52 11.92 -12.32
N ASN A 53 -12.55 11.45 -11.53
CA ASN A 53 -11.53 12.24 -10.83
C ASN A 53 -10.30 12.62 -11.68
N LYS A 54 -10.38 12.57 -13.03
CA LYS A 54 -9.28 12.97 -13.94
C LYS A 54 -8.05 12.06 -13.92
N GLN A 55 -8.21 10.84 -13.43
CA GLN A 55 -7.12 9.87 -13.32
C GLN A 55 -7.48 8.60 -14.06
N CYS A 56 -6.50 8.09 -14.80
CA CYS A 56 -6.52 6.74 -15.32
C CYS A 56 -6.05 5.82 -14.21
N ILE A 57 -6.89 4.87 -13.82
CA ILE A 57 -6.53 3.85 -12.84
C ILE A 57 -6.32 2.51 -13.55
N LYS A 58 -5.37 1.72 -13.05
CA LYS A 58 -5.11 0.39 -13.59
C LYS A 58 -6.26 -0.55 -13.26
N CYS A 59 -6.60 -1.44 -14.19
CA CYS A 59 -7.47 -2.57 -13.92
C CYS A 59 -6.83 -3.49 -12.87
N ASN A 60 -7.61 -3.87 -11.86
CA ASN A 60 -7.14 -4.74 -10.77
C ASN A 60 -6.83 -6.17 -11.23
N VAL A 61 -7.56 -6.66 -12.24
CA VAL A 61 -7.37 -8.01 -12.78
C VAL A 61 -6.11 -8.06 -13.63
N GLN A 62 -5.16 -8.91 -13.26
CA GLN A 62 -3.90 -9.06 -13.99
C GLN A 62 -4.16 -9.52 -15.42
N GLY A 63 -3.51 -8.87 -16.40
CA GLY A 63 -3.69 -9.19 -17.82
C GLY A 63 -5.04 -8.74 -18.39
N CYS A 64 -5.82 -7.98 -17.62
CA CYS A 64 -7.02 -7.32 -18.14
C CYS A 64 -6.63 -6.09 -18.98
N LYS A 65 -7.11 -6.06 -20.22
CA LYS A 65 -6.93 -4.97 -21.17
C LYS A 65 -7.98 -3.87 -20.99
N LEU A 66 -9.20 -4.25 -20.62
CA LEU A 66 -10.33 -3.34 -20.41
C LEU A 66 -11.20 -3.85 -19.27
N CYS A 67 -11.46 -2.99 -18.29
CA CYS A 67 -12.39 -3.24 -17.19
C CYS A 67 -13.48 -2.17 -17.14
N ASP A 68 -14.53 -2.40 -16.36
CA ASP A 68 -15.56 -1.41 -16.06
C ASP A 68 -15.24 -0.60 -14.79
N GLN A 69 -16.14 0.32 -14.42
CA GLN A 69 -15.99 1.16 -13.21
C GLN A 69 -15.97 0.35 -11.90
N ASN A 70 -16.51 -0.87 -11.90
CA ASN A 70 -16.50 -1.79 -10.76
C ASN A 70 -15.28 -2.72 -10.77
N GLN A 71 -14.30 -2.48 -11.65
CA GLN A 71 -13.10 -3.31 -11.82
C GLN A 71 -13.40 -4.74 -12.32
N ILE A 72 -14.56 -4.94 -12.95
CA ILE A 72 -14.89 -6.18 -13.65
C ILE A 72 -14.17 -6.16 -15.00
N CYS A 73 -13.38 -7.20 -15.28
CA CYS A 73 -12.69 -7.33 -16.53
C CYS A 73 -13.65 -7.65 -17.66
N LEU A 74 -13.65 -6.82 -18.70
CA LEU A 74 -14.47 -6.98 -19.89
C LEU A 74 -13.68 -7.64 -21.03
N LYS A 75 -12.35 -7.43 -21.04
CA LYS A 75 -11.48 -7.96 -22.09
C LYS A 75 -10.07 -8.20 -21.56
N CYS A 76 -9.58 -9.42 -21.75
CA CYS A 76 -8.19 -9.78 -21.46
C CYS A 76 -7.24 -9.44 -22.62
N GLU A 77 -5.94 -9.44 -22.34
CA GLU A 77 -4.89 -9.33 -23.34
C GLU A 77 -4.85 -10.53 -24.31
N ALA A 78 -4.14 -10.37 -25.44
CA ALA A 78 -4.25 -11.24 -26.60
C ALA A 78 -4.08 -12.75 -26.30
N ASN A 79 -3.14 -13.12 -25.43
CA ASN A 79 -2.84 -14.51 -25.10
C ASN A 79 -3.65 -15.07 -23.91
N LEU A 80 -4.60 -14.29 -23.39
CA LEU A 80 -5.39 -14.63 -22.22
C LEU A 80 -6.89 -14.72 -22.57
N SER A 81 -7.62 -15.60 -21.89
CA SER A 81 -9.07 -15.74 -21.94
C SER A 81 -9.68 -15.29 -20.63
N LEU A 82 -10.85 -14.64 -20.70
CA LEU A 82 -11.59 -14.20 -19.53
C LEU A 82 -12.34 -15.40 -18.92
N ASP A 83 -12.06 -15.70 -17.67
CA ASP A 83 -12.96 -16.47 -16.80
C ASP A 83 -13.93 -15.50 -16.15
N ILE A 84 -15.17 -15.48 -16.67
CA ILE A 84 -16.22 -14.57 -16.22
C ILE A 84 -16.64 -14.88 -14.77
N SER A 85 -16.58 -16.15 -14.36
CA SER A 85 -17.06 -16.59 -13.05
C SER A 85 -16.13 -16.14 -11.92
N LEU A 86 -14.83 -16.10 -12.20
CA LEU A 86 -13.79 -15.69 -11.26
C LEU A 86 -13.33 -14.23 -11.48
N ASN A 87 -13.77 -13.60 -12.57
CA ASN A 87 -13.29 -12.29 -13.01
C ASN A 87 -11.75 -12.26 -13.16
N GLU A 88 -11.21 -13.30 -13.81
CA GLU A 88 -9.77 -13.49 -13.99
C GLU A 88 -9.42 -13.64 -15.47
N CYS A 89 -8.20 -13.24 -15.83
CA CYS A 89 -7.63 -13.56 -17.14
C CYS A 89 -6.69 -14.75 -17.00
N ILE A 90 -7.04 -15.87 -17.62
CA ILE A 90 -6.25 -17.11 -17.62
C ILE A 90 -5.54 -17.29 -18.95
N ILE A 91 -4.43 -18.01 -18.98
CA ILE A 91 -3.75 -18.29 -20.24
C ILE A 91 -4.65 -19.09 -21.20
N LYS A 92 -4.63 -18.74 -22.49
CA LYS A 92 -5.32 -19.55 -23.50
C LYS A 92 -4.64 -20.90 -23.70
N ASN A 93 -5.45 -21.90 -24.04
CA ASN A 93 -4.94 -23.20 -24.49
C ASN A 93 -3.93 -23.03 -25.64
N ASN A 94 -2.86 -23.82 -25.61
CA ASN A 94 -1.79 -23.87 -26.61
C ASN A 94 -0.86 -22.63 -26.69
N ILE A 95 -0.95 -21.67 -25.77
CA ILE A 95 0.04 -20.59 -25.68
C ILE A 95 1.32 -21.10 -25.02
N CYS A 96 1.19 -21.67 -23.81
CA CYS A 96 2.29 -22.32 -23.10
C CYS A 96 1.97 -23.80 -22.87
N LYS A 97 3.00 -24.62 -22.64
CA LYS A 97 2.83 -26.02 -22.25
C LYS A 97 2.25 -26.10 -20.83
N GLN A 98 1.71 -27.26 -20.47
CA GLN A 98 1.27 -27.50 -19.08
C GLN A 98 2.39 -27.19 -18.09
N GLN A 99 2.04 -26.51 -16.99
CA GLN A 99 2.95 -26.06 -15.93
C GLN A 99 3.97 -24.98 -16.35
N GLN A 100 3.81 -24.37 -17.52
CA GLN A 100 4.55 -23.16 -17.88
C GLN A 100 3.69 -21.93 -17.61
N PHE A 101 4.36 -20.79 -17.46
CA PHE A 101 3.75 -19.53 -17.06
C PHE A 101 4.07 -18.44 -18.08
N ILE A 102 3.17 -17.47 -18.24
CA ILE A 102 3.39 -16.28 -19.05
C ILE A 102 3.51 -15.03 -18.17
N SER A 103 4.32 -14.06 -18.58
CA SER A 103 4.45 -12.78 -17.87
C SER A 103 4.07 -11.60 -18.78
N ALA A 104 3.86 -10.43 -18.19
CA ALA A 104 3.63 -9.22 -18.98
C ALA A 104 4.92 -8.84 -19.74
N PRO A 105 4.83 -8.41 -21.02
CA PRO A 105 3.61 -8.10 -21.77
C PRO A 105 2.96 -9.35 -22.40
N PHE A 106 1.69 -9.59 -22.08
CA PHE A 106 0.89 -10.77 -22.50
C PHE A 106 0.52 -10.81 -24.00
N THR A 107 1.23 -10.04 -24.81
CA THR A 107 1.14 -10.02 -26.27
C THR A 107 2.23 -10.87 -26.92
N GLN A 108 3.25 -11.29 -26.15
CA GLN A 108 4.35 -12.12 -26.62
C GLN A 108 4.16 -13.57 -26.14
N ASN A 109 4.60 -14.54 -26.94
CA ASN A 109 4.57 -15.96 -26.59
C ASN A 109 5.83 -16.38 -25.83
N GLU A 110 6.14 -15.65 -24.76
CA GLU A 110 7.28 -15.95 -23.88
C GLU A 110 6.79 -16.75 -22.67
N CYS A 111 7.11 -18.04 -22.65
CA CYS A 111 6.70 -18.98 -21.62
C CYS A 111 7.89 -19.33 -20.72
N PHE A 112 7.63 -19.41 -19.43
CA PHE A 112 8.61 -19.68 -18.38
C PHE A 112 8.28 -21.01 -17.69
N ASN A 113 9.30 -21.85 -17.47
CA ASN A 113 9.13 -23.05 -16.63
C ASN A 113 9.01 -22.69 -15.13
N SER A 114 9.58 -21.54 -14.74
CA SER A 114 9.49 -20.96 -13.41
C SER A 114 9.56 -19.44 -13.56
N CYS A 115 8.76 -18.71 -12.78
CA CYS A 115 8.69 -17.27 -12.89
C CYS A 115 10.01 -16.60 -12.44
N PRO A 116 10.35 -15.42 -13.00
CA PRO A 116 11.51 -14.65 -12.53
C PRO A 116 11.40 -14.33 -11.03
N SER A 117 12.53 -14.11 -10.36
CA SER A 117 12.62 -13.96 -8.90
C SER A 117 11.78 -12.84 -8.26
N SER A 118 11.30 -11.86 -9.05
CA SER A 118 10.41 -10.79 -8.59
C SER A 118 8.92 -11.08 -8.82
N TYR A 119 8.60 -12.31 -9.21
CA TYR A 119 7.26 -12.77 -9.57
C TYR A 119 6.96 -14.09 -8.86
N TYR A 120 5.71 -14.30 -8.47
CA TYR A 120 5.24 -15.59 -7.99
C TYR A 120 4.46 -16.32 -9.10
N GLN A 121 4.40 -17.65 -8.97
CA GLN A 121 3.76 -18.54 -9.92
C GLN A 121 2.28 -18.74 -9.54
N ASN A 122 1.36 -18.12 -10.27
CA ASN A 122 -0.07 -18.41 -10.09
C ASN A 122 -0.44 -19.65 -10.93
N PHE A 123 -0.65 -20.79 -10.27
CA PHE A 123 -0.98 -22.05 -10.95
C PHE A 123 -2.41 -22.09 -11.51
N GLN A 124 -3.32 -21.29 -10.95
CA GLN A 124 -4.71 -21.20 -11.43
C GLN A 124 -4.78 -20.48 -12.76
N THR A 125 -4.11 -19.32 -12.87
CA THR A 125 -4.13 -18.49 -14.09
C THR A 125 -2.99 -18.83 -15.06
N GLN A 126 -1.95 -19.54 -14.59
CA GLN A 126 -0.67 -19.77 -15.27
C GLN A 126 0.05 -18.47 -15.65
N ILE A 127 -0.10 -17.46 -14.81
CA ILE A 127 0.55 -16.16 -14.99
C ILE A 127 1.63 -15.97 -13.93
N CYS A 128 2.76 -15.41 -14.35
CA CYS A 128 3.73 -14.81 -13.44
C CYS A 128 3.20 -13.47 -12.97
N GLU A 129 2.79 -13.44 -11.71
CA GLU A 129 2.26 -12.23 -11.10
C GLU A 129 3.39 -11.54 -10.36
N LYS A 130 3.57 -10.25 -10.67
CA LYS A 130 4.63 -9.47 -10.03
C LYS A 130 4.33 -9.51 -8.54
N MET A 131 5.30 -9.94 -7.75
CA MET A 131 5.20 -9.70 -6.32
C MET A 131 5.09 -8.19 -6.21
N LEU A 132 3.93 -7.71 -5.73
CA LEU A 132 3.92 -6.38 -5.14
C LEU A 132 5.15 -6.39 -4.24
N GLN A 133 6.04 -5.41 -4.43
CA GLN A 133 7.04 -5.18 -3.42
C GLN A 133 6.24 -4.77 -2.18
N CYS A 134 5.72 -5.75 -1.44
CA CYS A 134 5.81 -5.71 0.00
C CYS A 134 7.24 -5.29 0.20
N ILE A 135 7.43 -4.07 0.67
CA ILE A 135 8.72 -3.62 1.14
C ILE A 135 9.19 -4.77 2.03
N GLN A 136 10.12 -5.55 1.51
CA GLN A 136 10.86 -6.50 2.32
C GLN A 136 11.67 -5.56 3.17
N ILE A 137 11.14 -5.25 4.36
CA ILE A 137 11.86 -4.50 5.36
C ILE A 137 13.10 -5.34 5.59
N ASP A 138 14.23 -4.80 5.16
CA ASP A 138 15.54 -5.41 5.37
C ASP A 138 15.63 -5.81 6.84
N ASN A 139 16.31 -6.92 7.12
CA ASN A 139 16.40 -7.60 8.42
C ASN A 139 17.00 -6.68 9.52
N SER A 140 16.27 -5.65 9.91
CA SER A 140 16.37 -5.04 11.22
C SER A 140 15.80 -6.07 12.19
N LEU A 141 16.39 -6.16 13.38
CA LEU A 141 15.98 -7.04 14.48
C LEU A 141 14.50 -6.85 14.93
N MET A 142 13.74 -5.98 14.25
CA MET A 142 12.37 -5.59 14.52
C MET A 142 11.51 -5.82 13.27
N SER A 143 10.65 -6.83 13.28
CA SER A 143 9.62 -7.07 12.26
C SER A 143 8.24 -6.70 12.80
N LEU A 144 7.42 -6.05 11.97
CA LEU A 144 5.99 -5.88 12.24
C LEU A 144 5.25 -7.02 11.55
N GLU A 145 5.02 -8.12 12.27
CA GLU A 145 4.43 -9.35 11.70
C GLU A 145 2.91 -9.25 11.49
N ASP A 146 2.28 -8.24 12.08
CA ASP A 146 0.84 -8.04 12.02
C ASP A 146 0.38 -7.27 10.78
N ARG A 147 -0.85 -7.56 10.36
CA ARG A 147 -1.49 -6.88 9.24
C ARG A 147 -1.56 -5.38 9.49
N VAL A 148 -0.97 -4.61 8.56
CA VAL A 148 -1.05 -3.14 8.55
C VAL A 148 -2.49 -2.68 8.28
N LEU A 149 -2.95 -1.72 9.08
CA LEU A 149 -4.30 -1.15 9.06
C LEU A 149 -4.32 0.32 8.66
N GLN A 150 -3.28 1.09 8.98
CA GLN A 150 -3.20 2.53 8.68
C GLN A 150 -1.73 2.97 8.62
N ILE A 151 -1.44 3.96 7.78
CA ILE A 151 -0.14 4.62 7.69
C ILE A 151 -0.40 6.13 7.67
N GLU A 152 0.28 6.87 8.53
CA GLU A 152 0.17 8.33 8.64
C GLU A 152 1.55 8.98 8.55
N TYR A 153 1.65 10.08 7.82
CA TYR A 153 2.85 10.92 7.86
C TYR A 153 2.87 11.72 9.18
N ILE A 154 4.00 11.72 9.89
CA ILE A 154 4.15 12.51 11.11
C ILE A 154 5.00 13.77 10.86
N SER A 155 6.30 13.59 10.64
CA SER A 155 7.29 14.67 10.50
C SER A 155 8.65 14.11 10.07
N ASN A 156 9.56 14.93 9.56
CA ASN A 156 10.95 14.56 9.25
C ASN A 156 11.08 13.32 8.36
N ASN A 157 10.19 13.18 7.38
CA ASN A 157 10.11 12.02 6.49
C ASN A 157 9.93 10.68 7.23
N GLN A 158 9.23 10.72 8.37
CA GLN A 158 8.84 9.54 9.15
C GLN A 158 7.33 9.31 9.05
N TYR A 159 6.97 8.03 9.10
CA TYR A 159 5.59 7.56 9.04
C TYR A 159 5.27 6.73 10.28
N LEU A 160 4.06 6.89 10.79
CA LEU A 160 3.48 6.00 11.79
C LEU A 160 2.66 4.93 11.08
N VAL A 161 3.06 3.68 11.24
CA VAL A 161 2.32 2.51 10.79
C VAL A 161 1.56 1.95 11.98
N ARG A 162 0.27 1.69 11.80
CA ARG A 162 -0.57 0.96 12.75
C ARG A 162 -0.94 -0.38 12.14
N ALA A 163 -0.77 -1.44 12.90
CA ALA A 163 -1.18 -2.79 12.58
C ALA A 163 -2.20 -3.32 13.59
N ASN A 164 -2.67 -4.55 13.37
CA ASN A 164 -3.51 -5.27 14.32
C ASN A 164 -2.87 -5.33 15.72
N GLN A 165 -3.67 -5.69 16.72
CA GLN A 165 -3.19 -5.99 18.08
C GLN A 165 -2.50 -4.81 18.77
N CYS A 166 -2.90 -3.60 18.43
CA CYS A 166 -2.32 -2.37 18.97
C CYS A 166 -0.81 -2.23 18.77
N ASN A 167 -0.35 -2.74 17.61
CA ASN A 167 1.04 -2.63 17.19
C ASN A 167 1.25 -1.39 16.34
N PHE A 168 2.31 -0.66 16.66
CA PHE A 168 2.71 0.57 15.99
C PHE A 168 4.18 0.48 15.60
N ALA A 169 4.49 0.94 14.39
CA ALA A 169 5.86 1.10 13.93
C ALA A 169 6.10 2.54 13.49
N LEU A 170 7.16 3.15 14.00
CA LEU A 170 7.71 4.37 13.43
C LEU A 170 8.72 3.97 12.36
N VAL A 171 8.53 4.42 11.12
CA VAL A 171 9.39 4.07 9.99
C VAL A 171 9.94 5.32 9.31
N ASN A 172 11.11 5.22 8.69
CA ASN A 172 11.68 6.31 7.87
C ASN A 172 11.11 6.29 6.43
N GLN A 173 11.58 7.21 5.57
CA GLN A 173 11.19 7.28 4.15
C GLN A 173 11.55 6.04 3.31
N ASP A 174 12.55 5.30 3.77
CA ASP A 174 13.00 4.05 3.16
C ASP A 174 12.29 2.84 3.78
N TRP A 175 11.26 3.09 4.62
CA TRP A 175 10.46 2.10 5.34
C TRP A 175 11.24 1.22 6.34
N ASN A 176 12.44 1.66 6.73
CA ASN A 176 13.16 1.03 7.81
C ASN A 176 12.49 1.34 9.13
N ILE A 177 12.26 0.31 9.94
CA ILE A 177 11.66 0.44 11.27
C ILE A 177 12.67 1.14 12.19
N ILE A 178 12.29 2.34 12.63
CA ILE A 178 13.01 3.13 13.63
C ILE A 178 12.62 2.62 15.03
N ASN A 179 11.34 2.32 15.24
CA ASN A 179 10.82 1.90 16.53
C ASN A 179 9.55 1.04 16.38
N LEU A 180 9.41 0.01 17.23
CA LEU A 180 8.17 -0.75 17.41
C LEU A 180 7.61 -0.52 18.81
N GLN A 181 6.29 -0.33 18.89
CA GLN A 181 5.56 -0.26 20.15
C GLN A 181 4.31 -1.12 20.09
N ILE A 182 4.19 -1.99 21.08
CA ILE A 182 2.95 -2.70 21.38
C ILE A 182 2.32 -1.95 22.54
N LEU A 183 1.30 -1.14 22.27
CA LEU A 183 0.70 -0.34 23.35
C LEU A 183 -0.04 -1.23 24.35
N GLN A 184 -0.62 -2.35 23.89
CA GLN A 184 -1.28 -3.33 24.76
C GLN A 184 -1.06 -4.74 24.23
N ASN A 185 -0.35 -5.54 25.02
CA ASN A 185 -0.11 -6.94 24.71
C ASN A 185 -1.09 -7.83 25.49
N GLN A 186 -2.22 -8.17 24.88
CA GLN A 186 -3.20 -9.10 25.46
C GLN A 186 -3.11 -10.47 24.79
N GLN A 187 -2.99 -11.53 25.58
CA GLN A 187 -2.88 -12.90 25.07
C GLN A 187 -4.14 -13.36 24.31
N ASP A 188 -5.30 -12.88 24.71
CA ASP A 188 -6.61 -13.24 24.16
C ASP A 188 -7.15 -12.23 23.13
N TYR A 189 -6.31 -11.28 22.68
CA TYR A 189 -6.71 -10.25 21.72
C TYR A 189 -7.35 -10.84 20.47
N LYS A 190 -6.74 -11.89 19.90
CA LYS A 190 -7.22 -12.53 18.68
C LYS A 190 -8.62 -13.12 18.87
N SER A 191 -8.87 -13.80 19.98
CA SER A 191 -10.18 -14.38 20.28
C SER A 191 -11.26 -13.35 20.61
N GLN A 192 -10.88 -12.19 21.17
CA GLN A 192 -11.83 -11.15 21.56
C GLN A 192 -12.18 -10.18 20.43
N TYR A 193 -11.20 -9.81 19.61
CA TYR A 193 -11.32 -8.68 18.69
C TYR A 193 -11.14 -9.03 17.22
N MET A 194 -10.72 -10.27 16.89
CA MET A 194 -10.41 -10.65 15.51
C MET A 194 -11.28 -11.79 14.97
N VAL A 195 -11.68 -11.66 13.71
CA VAL A 195 -12.35 -12.71 12.93
C VAL A 195 -11.66 -12.82 11.57
N ALA A 196 -11.23 -14.03 11.20
CA ALA A 196 -10.51 -14.29 9.94
C ALA A 196 -9.30 -13.36 9.70
N GLY A 197 -8.54 -13.03 10.75
CA GLY A 197 -7.35 -12.17 10.67
C GLY A 197 -7.64 -10.67 10.57
N GLN A 198 -8.89 -10.25 10.71
CA GLN A 198 -9.31 -8.84 10.70
C GLN A 198 -9.87 -8.43 12.05
N GLU A 199 -9.54 -7.22 12.51
CA GLU A 199 -10.19 -6.61 13.66
C GLU A 199 -11.66 -6.30 13.34
N GLN A 200 -12.60 -6.88 14.07
CA GLN A 200 -14.03 -6.58 13.92
C GLN A 200 -14.38 -5.20 14.48
N PHE A 201 -13.73 -4.83 15.58
CA PHE A 201 -13.83 -3.51 16.19
C PHE A 201 -12.44 -2.93 16.28
N GLN A 202 -12.22 -1.79 15.64
CA GLN A 202 -10.95 -1.09 15.68
C GLN A 202 -10.65 -0.66 17.12
N LYS A 203 -9.60 -1.25 17.72
CA LYS A 203 -9.16 -0.90 19.08
C LYS A 203 -7.99 0.06 19.10
N SER A 204 -7.21 0.10 18.03
CA SER A 204 -6.07 0.99 17.85
C SER A 204 -6.41 2.18 16.96
N PHE A 205 -5.75 3.32 17.11
CA PHE A 205 -5.97 4.50 16.26
C PHE A 205 -4.71 5.35 16.14
N ILE A 206 -4.61 6.11 15.04
CA ILE A 206 -3.65 7.20 14.89
C ILE A 206 -4.40 8.52 14.77
N ILE A 207 -3.94 9.53 15.51
CA ILE A 207 -4.35 10.93 15.38
C ILE A 207 -3.09 11.78 15.32
N ARG A 208 -2.71 12.24 14.12
CA ARG A 208 -1.46 12.99 13.88
C ARG A 208 -0.24 12.21 14.40
N GLN A 209 0.54 12.78 15.31
CA GLN A 209 1.71 12.13 15.94
C GLN A 209 1.36 11.17 17.09
N TYR A 210 0.08 11.02 17.43
CA TYR A 210 -0.36 10.21 18.56
C TYR A 210 -0.92 8.87 18.08
N GLY A 211 -0.50 7.79 18.73
CA GLY A 211 -1.09 6.47 18.57
C GLY A 211 -1.74 6.04 19.87
N GLY A 212 -2.91 5.41 19.79
CA GLY A 212 -3.63 4.95 20.98
C GLY A 212 -4.27 3.59 20.80
N CYS A 213 -4.55 2.95 21.92
CA CYS A 213 -5.18 1.63 22.00
C CYS A 213 -6.22 1.58 23.13
N THR A 214 -7.34 0.91 22.88
CA THR A 214 -8.52 0.80 23.77
C THR A 214 -8.90 -0.66 24.07
N ALA A 215 -7.97 -1.60 23.90
CA ALA A 215 -8.22 -2.99 24.22
C ALA A 215 -8.18 -3.22 25.75
N GLY A 216 -8.83 -4.29 26.22
CA GLY A 216 -8.78 -4.67 27.64
C GLY A 216 -9.23 -3.57 28.61
N ASN A 217 -10.26 -2.79 28.22
CA ASN A 217 -10.86 -1.71 29.04
C ASN A 217 -9.86 -0.65 29.51
N THR A 218 -8.76 -0.49 28.77
CA THR A 218 -7.72 0.48 29.07
C THR A 218 -7.46 1.33 27.84
N LEU A 219 -7.51 2.65 27.97
CA LEU A 219 -7.08 3.59 26.95
C LEU A 219 -5.61 3.97 27.23
N ILE A 220 -4.73 3.68 26.28
CA ILE A 220 -3.34 4.15 26.28
C ILE A 220 -3.16 5.10 25.10
N LEU A 221 -2.52 6.25 25.33
CA LEU A 221 -2.15 7.21 24.30
C LEU A 221 -0.66 7.54 24.40
N MET A 222 0.05 7.38 23.30
CA MET A 222 1.48 7.64 23.19
C MET A 222 1.76 8.67 22.11
N ASN A 223 2.74 9.55 22.37
CA ASN A 223 3.30 10.45 21.39
C ASN A 223 4.51 9.78 20.72
N PHE A 224 4.43 9.55 19.41
CA PHE A 224 5.46 8.84 18.65
C PHE A 224 6.61 9.75 18.19
N THR A 225 6.49 11.07 18.35
CA THR A 225 7.62 12.00 18.09
C THR A 225 8.67 11.95 19.19
N ASN A 226 8.24 11.78 20.45
CA ASN A 226 9.15 11.74 21.61
C ASN A 226 9.12 10.41 22.38
N LEU A 227 8.35 9.43 21.88
CA LEU A 227 8.16 8.10 22.46
C LEU A 227 7.69 8.13 23.92
N GLN A 228 6.80 9.06 24.27
CA GLN A 228 6.26 9.18 25.63
C GLN A 228 4.79 8.80 25.69
N THR A 229 4.43 7.95 26.65
CA THR A 229 3.04 7.71 27.02
C THR A 229 2.49 8.96 27.68
N LEU A 230 1.46 9.56 27.08
CA LEU A 230 0.82 10.78 27.56
C LEU A 230 -0.31 10.49 28.54
N PHE A 231 -1.00 9.36 28.33
CA PHE A 231 -2.22 9.06 29.04
C PHE A 231 -2.45 7.56 29.13
N ILE A 232 -2.83 7.10 30.32
CA ILE A 232 -3.34 5.76 30.59
C ILE A 232 -4.61 5.93 31.43
N GLN A 233 -5.72 5.37 30.97
CA GLN A 233 -6.97 5.31 31.73
C GLN A 233 -7.51 3.88 31.71
N THR A 234 -7.71 3.31 32.89
CA THR A 234 -8.45 2.06 33.08
C THR A 234 -9.90 2.39 33.45
N GLU A 235 -10.86 1.53 33.08
CA GLU A 235 -12.27 1.70 33.51
C GLU A 235 -12.44 1.71 35.04
N GLU A 236 -11.47 1.18 35.81
CA GLU A 236 -11.35 1.34 37.25
C GLU A 236 -10.59 2.63 37.66
N GLY A 237 -11.10 3.78 37.23
CA GLY A 237 -11.04 5.05 37.98
C GLY A 237 -9.71 5.56 38.59
N GLN A 238 -8.53 5.22 38.08
CA GLN A 238 -7.27 5.83 38.54
C GLN A 238 -6.49 6.48 37.39
N ASN A 239 -6.61 7.80 37.27
CA ASN A 239 -5.76 8.61 36.41
C ASN A 239 -4.33 8.62 36.97
N GLN A 240 -3.38 8.02 36.26
CA GLN A 240 -1.96 8.26 36.49
C GLN A 240 -1.43 9.18 35.38
N SER A 241 -1.34 10.47 35.66
CA SER A 241 -0.52 11.38 34.87
C SER A 241 0.95 11.06 35.17
N ALA A 242 1.70 10.64 34.16
CA ALA A 242 3.14 10.39 34.31
C ALA A 242 3.86 11.71 34.66
N ASN A 243 4.10 11.93 35.95
CA ASN A 243 4.88 13.06 36.42
C ASN A 243 6.34 12.90 36.00
N LYS A 244 6.87 13.94 35.34
CA LYS A 244 8.30 14.17 35.15
C LYS A 244 9.00 14.14 36.51
N GLN A 245 9.86 13.15 36.74
CA GLN A 245 10.97 13.35 37.66
C GLN A 245 12.15 13.91 36.87
N GLN A 246 12.34 15.23 36.99
CA GLN A 246 13.67 15.81 36.94
C GLN A 246 14.50 15.13 38.05
N ASN A 247 15.56 14.43 37.68
CA ASN A 247 16.69 14.25 38.58
C ASN A 247 17.89 14.92 37.94
N ASN A 248 18.17 16.13 38.45
CA ASN A 248 19.52 16.68 38.50
C ASN A 248 20.38 15.71 39.31
N PHE A 249 21.50 15.27 38.76
CA PHE A 249 22.83 15.22 39.39
C PHE A 249 23.87 15.05 38.29
#